data_AF-A0A7W9YL72-F1
#
_entry.id   AF-A0A7W9YL72-F1
#
_cell.length_a   1.000
_cell.length_b   1.000
_cell.length_c   1.000
_cell.angle_alpha   90.00
_cell.angle_beta   90.00
_cell.angle_gamma   90.00
#
_symmetry.space_group_name_H-M   'P 1'
#
loop_
_entity.id
_entity.type
_entity.pdbx_description
1 polymer ?
#
loop_
_entity_poly.entity_id
_entity_poly.type
_entity_poly.pdbx_seq_one_letter_code
_entity_poly.pdbx_strand_id
1 'polypeptide(L)'
;MAAATIRWPGRLDWITRVETAWSAVAERLYTADAPPTRNDLKVAGWSAITEHARKDNSFRGRTWGYDSTSTPSFERFWALAAGHVPSPEGAVVERRALGQIWAALPEQHRRVLRALADHGHYAEAADALGVTLGSFYSLVSRARKAFFALWHEHEVPSRPWGNDVRGRKLRRKNVTVIAVRQRTRLRARRPADRPNNSRAKRDIGISDADLLLRHRDGESYESIAASLSIGPTAVRRRVLGLMALAQTS
;
A
#
# COMPACT_ATOMS: atom_id res chain seq x y z
N MET A 1 -8.18 19.72 -38.30
CA MET A 1 -9.31 20.10 -37.43
C MET A 1 -9.78 18.99 -36.49
N ALA A 2 -9.90 17.71 -36.89
CA ALA A 2 -10.34 16.63 -35.97
C ALA A 2 -9.32 16.25 -34.88
N ALA A 3 -8.02 16.51 -35.07
CA ALA A 3 -6.99 16.24 -34.07
C ALA A 3 -6.96 17.25 -32.89
N ALA A 4 -7.68 18.38 -33.01
CA ALA A 4 -7.71 19.46 -32.02
C ALA A 4 -8.59 19.18 -30.80
N THR A 5 -9.65 18.40 -30.98
CA THR A 5 -10.72 18.25 -29.98
C THR A 5 -10.69 16.93 -29.24
N ILE A 6 -9.88 15.96 -29.70
CA ILE A 6 -9.79 14.65 -29.07
C ILE A 6 -8.72 14.68 -27.98
N ARG A 7 -9.14 14.38 -26.74
CA ARG A 7 -8.23 14.15 -25.61
C ARG A 7 -7.28 13.02 -26.00
N TRP A 8 -6.00 13.32 -26.18
CA TRP A 8 -5.00 12.35 -26.62
C TRP A 8 -4.43 11.57 -25.43
N PRO A 9 -4.26 10.23 -25.50
CA PRO A 9 -3.66 9.42 -24.44
C PRO A 9 -2.13 9.60 -24.30
N GLY A 10 -1.61 10.81 -24.48
CA GLY A 10 -0.19 11.15 -24.37
C GLY A 10 0.03 12.64 -24.11
N ARG A 11 1.22 13.01 -23.60
CA ARG A 11 1.56 14.40 -23.24
C ARG A 11 2.11 15.24 -24.40
N LEU A 12 1.91 14.82 -25.64
CA LEU A 12 2.26 15.66 -26.78
C LEU A 12 1.42 16.92 -26.75
N ASP A 13 2.10 18.06 -26.74
CA ASP A 13 1.44 19.35 -26.84
C ASP A 13 0.74 19.49 -28.21
N TRP A 14 -0.06 20.54 -28.34
CA TRP A 14 -0.84 20.77 -29.55
C TRP A 14 0.04 21.07 -30.78
N ILE A 15 1.09 21.87 -30.61
CA ILE A 15 1.95 22.33 -31.70
C ILE A 15 2.68 21.14 -32.29
N THR A 16 3.31 20.32 -31.46
CA THR A 16 4.02 19.11 -31.91
C THR A 16 3.09 18.15 -32.68
N ARG A 17 1.82 18.03 -32.29
CA ARG A 17 0.83 17.21 -33.01
C ARG A 17 0.51 17.76 -34.40
N VAL A 18 0.34 19.08 -34.51
CA VAL A 18 0.07 19.75 -35.78
C VAL A 18 1.28 19.61 -36.72
N GLU A 19 2.47 19.88 -36.24
CA GLU A 19 3.71 19.78 -37.02
C GLU A 19 3.96 18.35 -37.50
N THR A 20 3.80 17.35 -36.61
CA THR A 20 3.95 15.93 -36.95
C THR A 20 2.94 15.50 -38.02
N ALA A 21 1.66 15.89 -37.86
CA ALA A 21 0.65 15.55 -38.85
C ALA A 21 0.87 16.27 -40.18
N TRP A 22 1.28 17.54 -40.15
CA TRP A 22 1.54 18.32 -41.35
C TRP A 22 2.71 17.73 -42.15
N SER A 23 3.82 17.42 -41.49
CA SER A 23 4.99 16.78 -42.11
C SER A 23 4.62 15.43 -42.75
N ALA A 24 3.87 14.57 -42.04
CA ALA A 24 3.43 13.29 -42.59
C ALA A 24 2.47 13.44 -43.79
N VAL A 25 1.58 14.44 -43.75
CA VAL A 25 0.69 14.74 -44.88
C VAL A 25 1.49 15.25 -46.08
N ALA A 26 2.48 16.12 -45.87
CA ALA A 26 3.34 16.62 -46.93
C ALA A 26 4.14 15.47 -47.57
N GLU A 27 4.79 14.63 -46.77
CA GLU A 27 5.49 13.43 -47.26
C GLU A 27 4.56 12.51 -48.06
N ARG A 28 3.33 12.30 -47.59
CA ARG A 28 2.35 11.48 -48.32
C ARG A 28 1.93 12.09 -49.66
N LEU A 29 1.86 13.41 -49.77
CA LEU A 29 1.56 14.11 -51.02
C LEU A 29 2.72 14.01 -52.02
N TYR A 30 3.97 14.10 -51.55
CA TYR A 30 5.16 14.01 -52.41
C TYR A 30 5.49 12.59 -52.89
N THR A 31 5.10 11.58 -52.13
CA THR A 31 5.44 10.17 -52.42
C THR A 31 4.34 9.41 -53.16
N ALA A 32 3.16 10.00 -53.38
CA ALA A 32 2.05 9.31 -54.01
C ALA A 32 2.10 9.46 -55.55
N ASP A 33 2.12 8.34 -56.26
CA ASP A 33 2.09 8.31 -57.74
C ASP A 33 0.75 8.79 -58.33
N ALA A 34 -0.31 8.77 -57.51
CA ALA A 34 -1.64 9.27 -57.86
C ALA A 34 -2.18 10.16 -56.74
N PRO A 35 -3.08 11.13 -57.03
CA PRO A 35 -3.61 12.04 -56.03
C PRO A 35 -4.25 11.31 -54.84
N PRO A 36 -3.71 11.44 -53.62
CA PRO A 36 -4.23 10.73 -52.45
C PRO A 36 -5.59 11.29 -52.04
N THR A 37 -6.47 10.42 -51.55
CA THR A 37 -7.79 10.87 -51.09
C THR A 37 -7.66 11.66 -49.79
N ARG A 38 -8.69 12.47 -49.50
CA ARG A 38 -8.76 13.18 -48.21
C ARG A 38 -8.70 12.24 -47.00
N ASN A 39 -9.20 11.01 -47.13
CA ASN A 39 -9.14 10.04 -46.04
C ASN A 39 -7.71 9.53 -45.83
N ASP A 40 -6.96 9.30 -46.90
CA ASP A 40 -5.56 8.86 -46.83
C ASP A 40 -4.69 9.88 -46.11
N LEU A 41 -4.89 11.17 -46.39
CA LEU A 41 -4.17 12.25 -45.70
C LEU A 41 -4.53 12.33 -44.21
N LYS A 42 -5.80 12.12 -43.86
CA LYS A 42 -6.23 12.05 -42.45
C LYS A 42 -5.57 10.87 -41.73
N VAL A 43 -5.57 9.69 -42.35
CA VAL A 43 -4.96 8.47 -41.79
C VAL A 43 -3.46 8.67 -41.62
N ALA A 44 -2.76 9.22 -42.62
CA ALA A 44 -1.33 9.50 -42.55
C ALA A 44 -0.98 10.40 -41.36
N GLY A 45 -1.69 11.53 -41.20
CA GLY A 45 -1.47 12.43 -40.08
C GLY A 45 -1.76 11.80 -38.72
N TRP A 46 -2.85 11.04 -38.59
CA TRP A 46 -3.19 10.34 -37.34
C TRP A 46 -2.19 9.24 -36.99
N SER A 47 -1.74 8.45 -37.97
CA SER A 47 -0.74 7.40 -37.76
C SER A 47 0.59 7.99 -37.31
N ALA A 48 1.04 9.09 -37.92
CA ALA A 48 2.28 9.77 -37.55
C ALA A 48 2.23 10.31 -36.11
N ILE A 49 1.12 10.96 -35.71
CA ILE A 49 0.93 11.39 -34.32
C ILE A 49 0.98 10.20 -33.36
N THR A 50 0.34 9.08 -33.71
CA THR A 50 0.30 7.85 -32.89
C THR A 50 1.68 7.24 -32.71
N GLU A 51 2.44 7.13 -33.79
CA GLU A 51 3.78 6.60 -33.75
C GLU A 51 4.72 7.50 -32.94
N HIS A 52 4.66 8.82 -33.15
CA HIS A 52 5.47 9.79 -32.41
C HIS A 52 5.13 9.72 -30.91
N ALA A 53 3.85 9.69 -30.56
CA ALA A 53 3.40 9.57 -29.17
C ALA A 53 3.89 8.26 -28.53
N ARG A 54 3.89 7.16 -29.29
CA ARG A 54 4.37 5.87 -28.82
C ARG A 54 5.89 5.89 -28.59
N LYS A 55 6.65 6.51 -29.50
CA LYS A 55 8.10 6.68 -29.36
C LYS A 55 8.45 7.58 -28.17
N ASP A 56 7.79 8.73 -28.02
CA ASP A 56 7.98 9.64 -26.88
C ASP A 56 7.64 8.95 -25.55
N ASN A 57 6.52 8.24 -25.48
CA ASN A 57 6.17 7.47 -24.29
C ASN A 57 7.21 6.38 -24.00
N SER A 58 7.67 5.63 -25.01
CA SER A 58 8.71 4.61 -24.83
C SER A 58 10.03 5.19 -24.37
N PHE A 59 10.44 6.33 -24.94
CA PHE A 59 11.67 7.03 -24.58
C PHE A 59 11.62 7.54 -23.14
N ARG A 60 10.45 8.01 -22.68
CA ARG A 60 10.22 8.43 -21.29
C ARG A 60 9.87 7.26 -20.37
N GLY A 61 9.94 6.03 -20.88
CA GLY A 61 9.59 4.81 -20.16
C GLY A 61 8.18 4.76 -19.62
N ARG A 62 7.22 5.39 -20.30
CA ARG A 62 5.81 5.43 -19.90
C ARG A 62 5.00 4.38 -20.64
N THR A 63 4.01 3.84 -19.93
CA THR A 63 3.00 2.98 -20.53
C THR A 63 2.04 3.80 -21.39
N TRP A 64 1.66 3.27 -22.55
CA TRP A 64 0.63 3.86 -23.42
C TRP A 64 -0.74 3.88 -22.73
N GLY A 65 -1.43 5.02 -22.72
CA GLY A 65 -2.77 5.16 -22.17
C GLY A 65 -3.01 6.50 -21.46
N TYR A 66 -4.26 6.76 -21.07
CA TYR A 66 -4.65 7.99 -20.36
C TYR A 66 -3.99 8.12 -18.98
N ASP A 67 -3.74 6.98 -18.32
CA ASP A 67 -2.99 6.91 -17.05
C ASP A 67 -1.53 6.51 -17.35
N SER A 68 -0.79 7.42 -17.99
CA SER A 68 0.62 7.18 -18.34
C SER A 68 1.47 7.08 -17.07
N THR A 69 1.76 5.86 -16.63
CA THR A 69 2.65 5.58 -15.50
C THR A 69 4.05 5.21 -16.00
N SER A 70 5.06 5.64 -15.25
CA SER A 70 6.45 5.24 -15.46
C SER A 70 6.58 3.72 -15.29
N THR A 71 7.35 3.09 -16.16
CA THR A 71 7.62 1.65 -16.11
C THR A 71 8.76 1.40 -15.12
N PRO A 72 8.64 0.43 -14.20
CA PRO A 72 9.69 0.14 -13.21
C PRO A 72 11.06 -0.18 -13.83
N SER A 73 11.07 -0.73 -15.05
CA SER A 73 12.29 -1.02 -15.80
C SER A 73 13.04 0.23 -16.25
N PHE A 74 12.32 1.31 -16.57
CA PHE A 74 12.91 2.57 -17.00
C PHE A 74 13.55 3.31 -15.83
N GLU A 75 12.88 3.34 -14.68
CA GLU A 75 13.46 3.87 -13.43
C GLU A 75 14.73 3.11 -13.05
N ARG A 76 14.69 1.77 -13.15
CA ARG A 76 15.86 0.92 -12.91
C ARG A 76 16.98 1.19 -13.91
N PHE A 77 16.67 1.39 -15.20
CA PHE A 77 17.66 1.73 -16.21
C PHE A 77 18.38 3.03 -15.85
N TRP A 78 17.66 4.10 -15.50
CA TRP A 78 18.30 5.36 -15.13
C TRP A 78 19.03 5.30 -13.79
N ALA A 79 18.51 4.57 -12.80
CA ALA A 79 19.20 4.34 -11.54
C ALA A 79 20.55 3.61 -11.72
N LEU A 80 20.64 2.70 -12.70
CA LEU A 80 21.86 1.95 -13.01
C LEU A 80 22.75 2.67 -14.04
N ALA A 81 22.17 3.37 -15.01
CA ALA A 81 22.90 4.10 -16.05
C ALA A 81 23.55 5.37 -15.49
N ALA A 82 22.93 6.03 -14.51
CA ALA A 82 23.53 7.14 -13.77
C ALA A 82 24.66 6.71 -12.81
N GLY A 83 24.80 5.40 -12.54
CA GLY A 83 25.84 4.85 -11.68
C GLY A 83 26.40 3.55 -12.25
N HIS A 84 27.30 3.65 -13.23
CA HIS A 84 28.00 2.48 -13.79
C HIS A 84 28.79 1.71 -12.72
N VAL A 85 29.13 2.39 -11.61
CA VAL A 85 29.63 1.81 -10.37
C VAL A 85 28.61 2.16 -9.27
N PRO A 86 28.18 1.20 -8.43
CA PRO A 86 27.39 1.53 -7.25
C PRO A 86 28.16 2.55 -6.42
N SER A 87 27.64 3.77 -6.29
CA SER A 87 28.26 4.78 -5.45
C SER A 87 28.40 4.21 -4.02
N PRO A 88 29.59 4.32 -3.38
CA PRO A 88 29.77 3.86 -2.01
C PRO A 88 28.86 4.62 -1.04
N GLU A 89 28.32 5.77 -1.45
CA GLU A 89 27.37 6.57 -0.69
C GLU A 89 26.18 5.74 -0.23
N GLY A 90 25.64 4.84 -1.07
CA GLY A 90 24.52 3.97 -0.67
C GLY A 90 24.89 3.11 0.55
N ALA A 91 26.03 2.43 0.49
CA ALA A 91 26.50 1.59 1.60
C ALA A 91 26.86 2.41 2.86
N VAL A 92 27.42 3.62 2.69
CA VAL A 92 27.76 4.51 3.81
C VAL A 92 26.50 5.06 4.47
N VAL A 93 25.54 5.52 3.68
CA VAL A 93 24.23 6.02 4.14
C VAL A 93 23.47 4.90 4.85
N GLU A 94 23.38 3.70 4.26
CA GLU A 94 22.72 2.56 4.87
C GLU A 94 23.37 2.15 6.20
N ARG A 95 24.71 2.11 6.26
CA ARG A 95 25.43 1.77 7.49
C ARG A 95 25.20 2.81 8.58
N ARG A 96 25.21 4.10 8.23
CA ARG A 96 24.97 5.20 9.18
C ARG A 96 23.52 5.21 9.67
N ALA A 97 22.56 5.10 8.76
CA ALA A 97 21.14 5.01 9.06
C ALA A 97 20.83 3.81 9.95
N LEU A 98 21.38 2.63 9.63
CA LEU A 98 21.24 1.44 10.45
C LEU A 98 21.74 1.67 11.88
N GLY A 99 22.90 2.32 12.05
CA GLY A 99 23.44 2.65 13.38
C GLY A 99 22.51 3.55 14.20
N GLN A 100 21.98 4.62 13.58
CA GLN A 100 21.05 5.56 14.22
C GLN A 100 19.73 4.88 14.59
N ILE A 101 19.13 4.14 13.65
CA ILE A 101 17.86 3.44 13.87
C ILE A 101 18.02 2.35 14.92
N TRP A 102 19.11 1.59 14.88
CA TRP A 102 19.39 0.55 15.86
C TRP A 102 19.51 1.14 17.27
N ALA A 103 20.15 2.29 17.43
CA ALA A 103 20.22 2.98 18.72
C ALA A 103 18.84 3.42 19.24
N ALA A 104 17.97 3.92 18.36
CA ALA A 104 16.62 4.39 18.70
C ALA A 104 15.59 3.26 18.86
N LEU A 105 15.87 2.05 18.38
CA LEU A 105 14.94 0.93 18.44
C LEU A 105 14.80 0.39 19.87
N PRO A 106 13.57 0.05 20.33
CA PRO A 106 13.37 -0.58 21.63
C PRO A 106 14.20 -1.87 21.80
N GLU A 107 14.75 -2.08 23.00
CA GLU A 107 15.65 -3.21 23.27
C GLU A 107 15.03 -4.57 22.93
N GLN A 108 13.75 -4.75 23.25
CA GLN A 108 13.02 -5.98 22.90
C GLN A 108 12.99 -6.23 21.38
N HIS A 109 12.83 -5.18 20.58
CA HIS A 109 12.82 -5.29 19.12
C HIS A 109 14.23 -5.58 18.58
N ARG A 110 15.27 -4.97 19.16
CA ARG A 110 16.67 -5.30 18.83
C ARG A 110 16.98 -6.77 19.08
N ARG A 111 16.63 -7.30 20.25
CA ARG A 111 16.87 -8.71 20.61
C ARG A 111 16.20 -9.67 19.63
N VAL A 112 14.95 -9.39 19.24
CA VAL A 112 14.20 -10.20 18.28
C VAL A 112 14.82 -10.17 16.88
N LEU A 113 15.21 -9.00 16.38
CA LEU A 113 15.84 -8.87 15.07
C LEU A 113 17.24 -9.51 15.05
N ARG A 114 17.99 -9.38 16.16
CA ARG A 114 19.32 -9.99 16.32
C ARG A 114 19.22 -11.51 16.31
N ALA A 115 18.32 -12.10 17.10
CA ALA A 115 18.09 -13.55 17.09
C ALA A 115 17.72 -14.06 15.68
N LEU A 116 16.89 -13.32 14.94
CA LEU A 116 16.56 -13.70 13.56
C LEU A 116 17.76 -13.58 12.60
N ALA A 117 18.66 -12.63 12.84
CA ALA A 117 19.86 -12.45 12.05
C ALA A 117 20.89 -13.57 12.32
N ASP A 118 21.06 -13.94 13.60
CA ASP A 118 22.03 -14.94 14.03
C ASP A 118 21.64 -16.36 13.60
N HIS A 119 20.36 -16.71 13.69
CA HIS A 119 19.88 -18.07 13.38
C HIS A 119 19.34 -18.24 11.96
N GLY A 120 18.95 -17.17 11.27
CA GLY A 120 18.41 -17.22 9.89
C GLY A 120 17.02 -17.87 9.73
N HIS A 121 16.59 -18.68 10.71
CA HIS A 121 15.32 -19.41 10.73
C HIS A 121 14.42 -18.97 11.90
N TYR A 122 13.11 -18.85 11.63
CA TYR A 122 12.12 -18.37 12.61
C TYR A 122 11.92 -19.29 13.80
N ALA A 123 12.02 -20.62 13.61
CA ALA A 123 11.86 -21.60 14.69
C ALA A 123 13.04 -21.52 15.66
N GLU A 124 14.26 -21.65 15.14
CA GLU A 124 15.50 -21.58 15.92
C GLU A 124 15.64 -20.24 16.67
N ALA A 125 15.29 -19.12 16.02
CA ALA A 125 15.31 -17.82 16.68
C ALA A 125 14.25 -17.67 17.78
N ALA A 126 13.09 -18.34 17.64
CA ALA A 126 12.06 -18.36 18.68
C ALA A 126 12.50 -19.19 19.89
N ASP A 127 13.11 -20.35 19.63
CA ASP A 127 13.64 -21.25 20.65
C ASP A 127 14.78 -20.58 21.44
N ALA A 128 15.69 -19.88 20.75
CA ALA A 128 16.78 -19.12 21.37
C ALA A 128 16.30 -18.00 22.30
N LEU A 129 15.10 -17.45 22.05
CA LEU A 129 14.48 -16.44 22.91
C LEU A 129 13.50 -17.02 23.94
N GLY A 130 13.28 -18.33 23.94
CA GLY A 130 12.33 -19.00 24.83
C GLY A 130 10.88 -18.59 24.60
N VAL A 131 10.50 -18.23 23.36
CA VAL A 131 9.14 -17.82 22.99
C VAL A 131 8.52 -18.79 22.01
N THR A 132 7.19 -18.91 22.03
CA THR A 132 6.48 -19.71 21.03
C THR A 132 6.65 -19.10 19.63
N LEU A 133 6.69 -19.95 18.60
CA LEU A 133 6.83 -19.53 17.20
C LEU A 133 5.77 -18.49 16.78
N GLY A 134 4.52 -18.65 17.21
CA GLY A 134 3.44 -17.69 16.93
C GLY A 134 3.65 -16.31 17.59
N SER A 135 4.17 -16.30 18.82
CA SER A 135 4.56 -15.06 19.51
C SER A 135 5.73 -14.40 18.79
N PHE A 136 6.73 -15.18 18.39
CA PHE A 136 7.90 -14.70 17.66
C PHE A 136 7.52 -14.02 16.33
N TYR A 137 6.62 -14.61 15.54
CA TYR A 137 6.08 -13.95 14.34
C TYR A 137 5.49 -12.56 14.62
N SER A 138 4.73 -12.45 15.72
CA SER A 138 4.10 -11.19 16.13
C SER A 138 5.15 -10.17 16.57
N LEU A 139 6.17 -10.60 17.33
CA LEU A 139 7.29 -9.76 17.76
C LEU A 139 8.11 -9.25 16.58
N VAL A 140 8.49 -10.13 15.63
CA VAL A 140 9.21 -9.73 14.41
C VAL A 140 8.37 -8.74 13.59
N SER A 141 7.05 -8.96 13.46
CA SER A 141 6.19 -8.02 12.75
C SER A 141 6.16 -6.63 13.39
N ARG A 142 6.10 -6.54 14.73
CA ARG A 142 6.15 -5.26 15.45
C ARG A 142 7.52 -4.60 15.33
N ALA A 143 8.59 -5.37 15.52
CA ALA A 143 9.96 -4.88 15.40
C ALA A 143 10.24 -4.28 14.01
N ARG A 144 9.80 -4.96 12.93
CA ARG A 144 9.91 -4.46 11.56
C ARG A 144 9.11 -3.18 11.32
N LYS A 145 7.90 -3.08 11.88
CA LYS A 145 7.11 -1.84 11.78
C LYS A 145 7.78 -0.68 12.50
N ALA A 146 8.34 -0.92 13.68
CA ALA A 146 9.06 0.10 14.43
C ALA A 146 10.33 0.55 13.68
N PHE A 147 11.12 -0.40 13.17
CA PHE A 147 12.28 -0.11 12.33
C PHE A 147 11.88 0.70 11.09
N PHE A 148 10.82 0.29 10.39
CA PHE A 148 10.33 0.97 9.20
C PHE A 148 9.81 2.38 9.47
N ALA A 149 9.17 2.60 10.62
CA ALA A 149 8.71 3.92 11.03
C ALA A 149 9.90 4.88 11.28
N LEU A 150 10.97 4.40 11.92
CA LEU A 150 12.20 5.16 12.12
C LEU A 150 12.96 5.42 10.81
N TRP A 151 12.98 4.43 9.91
CA TRP A 151 13.63 4.56 8.59
C TRP A 151 13.01 5.68 7.75
N HIS A 152 11.70 5.88 7.87
CA HIS A 152 10.95 6.90 7.15
C HIS A 152 10.51 8.05 8.07
N GLU A 153 11.22 8.27 9.17
CA GLU A 153 11.00 9.47 9.98
C GLU A 153 11.20 10.70 9.07
N HIS A 154 10.19 11.57 9.00
CA HIS A 154 10.06 12.72 8.07
C HIS A 154 9.50 12.45 6.66
N GLU A 155 9.10 11.21 6.33
CA GLU A 155 8.39 10.88 5.09
C GLU A 155 7.01 10.26 5.35
N VAL A 156 6.10 10.33 4.38
CA VAL A 156 4.86 9.52 4.41
C VAL A 156 5.18 8.18 3.73
N PRO A 157 5.30 7.07 4.46
CA PRO A 157 5.81 5.85 3.88
C PRO A 157 4.81 5.24 2.90
N SER A 158 5.32 4.68 1.80
CA SER A 158 4.58 3.64 1.08
C SER A 158 4.51 2.37 1.93
N ARG A 159 3.54 1.47 1.68
CA ARG A 159 3.31 0.27 2.51
C ARG A 159 4.61 -0.50 2.83
N PRO A 160 4.71 -1.16 4.00
CA PRO A 160 5.89 -1.95 4.37
C PRO A 160 6.29 -2.92 3.25
N TRP A 161 7.60 -3.05 3.03
CA TRP A 161 8.17 -3.96 2.04
C TRP A 161 7.62 -5.37 2.23
N GLY A 162 7.47 -6.10 1.11
CA GLY A 162 6.71 -7.34 1.00
C GLY A 162 7.04 -8.42 2.04
N ASN A 163 6.21 -9.47 2.09
CA ASN A 163 6.37 -10.54 3.07
C ASN A 163 7.72 -11.25 2.93
N ASP A 164 8.40 -11.46 4.06
CA ASP A 164 9.62 -12.23 4.15
C ASP A 164 9.39 -13.68 3.64
N VAL A 165 10.30 -14.13 2.81
CA VAL A 165 10.28 -15.41 2.08
C VAL A 165 11.33 -16.40 2.58
N ARG A 166 12.10 -16.05 3.64
CA ARG A 166 13.04 -17.00 4.27
C ARG A 166 12.33 -18.31 4.65
N GLY A 167 12.88 -19.43 4.17
CA GLY A 167 12.31 -20.77 4.38
C GLY A 167 11.08 -21.11 3.52
N ARG A 168 10.64 -20.23 2.60
CA ARG A 168 9.53 -20.50 1.69
C ARG A 168 10.03 -20.66 0.25
N LYS A 169 9.46 -21.62 -0.49
CA LYS A 169 9.69 -21.73 -1.94
C LYS A 169 9.34 -20.41 -2.63
N LEU A 170 10.23 -19.93 -3.50
CA LEU A 170 10.05 -18.70 -4.27
C LEU A 170 8.71 -18.76 -5.04
N ARG A 171 7.71 -17.99 -4.62
CA ARG A 171 6.40 -18.00 -5.28
C ARG A 171 6.46 -17.11 -6.52
N ARG A 172 6.40 -17.71 -7.71
CA ARG A 172 6.46 -17.03 -9.02
C ARG A 172 5.28 -16.09 -9.37
N LYS A 173 4.43 -15.67 -8.42
CA LYS A 173 3.29 -14.76 -8.70
C LYS A 173 3.03 -13.84 -7.51
N ASN A 174 2.65 -12.59 -7.81
CA ASN A 174 2.23 -11.57 -6.84
C ASN A 174 0.89 -11.94 -6.17
N VAL A 175 0.92 -12.96 -5.30
CA VAL A 175 -0.22 -13.41 -4.49
C VAL A 175 -0.81 -12.25 -3.69
N THR A 176 0.01 -11.28 -3.28
CA THR A 176 -0.42 -10.07 -2.57
C THR A 176 -1.35 -9.20 -3.42
N VAL A 177 -1.05 -8.99 -4.70
CA VAL A 177 -1.91 -8.20 -5.61
C VAL A 177 -3.21 -8.94 -5.88
N ILE A 178 -3.15 -10.26 -6.07
CA ILE A 178 -4.34 -11.10 -6.28
C ILE A 178 -5.21 -11.12 -5.02
N ALA A 179 -4.63 -11.31 -3.85
CA ALA A 179 -5.34 -11.35 -2.57
C ALA A 179 -5.92 -9.98 -2.19
N VAL A 180 -5.20 -8.88 -2.46
CA VAL A 180 -5.72 -7.52 -2.29
C VAL A 180 -6.89 -7.31 -3.25
N ARG A 181 -6.74 -7.58 -4.54
CA ARG A 181 -7.83 -7.45 -5.53
C ARG A 181 -9.03 -8.33 -5.19
N GLN A 182 -8.83 -9.55 -4.70
CA GLN A 182 -9.90 -10.42 -4.22
C GLN A 182 -10.60 -9.82 -2.99
N ARG A 183 -9.86 -9.29 -2.00
CA ARG A 183 -10.46 -8.61 -0.84
C ARG A 183 -11.25 -7.38 -1.24
N THR A 184 -10.74 -6.57 -2.16
CA THR A 184 -11.47 -5.39 -2.66
C THR A 184 -12.75 -5.80 -3.39
N ARG A 185 -12.70 -6.84 -4.24
CA ARG A 185 -13.87 -7.40 -4.91
C ARG A 185 -14.89 -7.99 -3.93
N LEU A 186 -14.43 -8.70 -2.89
CA LEU A 186 -15.31 -9.25 -1.86
C LEU A 186 -15.92 -8.16 -0.97
N ARG A 187 -15.22 -7.05 -0.73
CA ARG A 187 -15.76 -5.88 -0.03
C ARG A 187 -16.80 -5.14 -0.88
N ALA A 188 -16.55 -4.96 -2.18
CA ALA A 188 -17.50 -4.33 -3.10
C ALA A 188 -18.75 -5.19 -3.35
N ARG A 189 -18.62 -6.52 -3.28
CA ARG A 189 -19.76 -7.46 -3.35
C ARG A 189 -20.47 -7.66 -2.01
N ARG A 190 -20.00 -7.01 -0.95
CA ARG A 190 -20.62 -7.13 0.37
C ARG A 190 -21.84 -6.19 0.40
N PRO A 191 -23.07 -6.68 0.59
CA PRO A 191 -24.23 -5.82 0.75
C PRO A 191 -24.00 -4.88 1.93
N ALA A 192 -24.37 -3.60 1.77
CA ALA A 192 -24.18 -2.54 2.77
C ALA A 192 -24.83 -2.89 4.12
N ASP A 193 -25.79 -3.81 4.10
CA ASP A 193 -26.66 -4.15 5.22
C ASP A 193 -26.26 -5.43 5.97
N ARG A 194 -25.02 -5.93 5.78
CA ARG A 194 -24.53 -7.01 6.63
C ARG A 194 -24.17 -6.44 8.00
N PRO A 195 -24.85 -6.82 9.10
CA PRO A 195 -24.50 -6.37 10.43
C PRO A 195 -23.02 -6.68 10.67
N ASN A 196 -22.28 -5.63 11.02
CA ASN A 196 -20.88 -5.74 11.35
C ASN A 196 -20.79 -6.69 12.54
N ASN A 197 -20.27 -7.90 12.35
CA ASN A 197 -20.09 -8.88 13.41
C ASN A 197 -18.91 -8.49 14.33
N SER A 198 -18.80 -7.18 14.63
CA SER A 198 -18.08 -6.65 15.77
C SER A 198 -18.82 -7.17 17.00
N ARG A 199 -18.50 -8.40 17.41
CA ARG A 199 -18.97 -9.08 18.63
C ARG A 199 -20.26 -8.47 19.15
N ALA A 200 -21.40 -8.95 18.64
CA ALA A 200 -22.71 -8.58 19.19
C ALA A 200 -22.56 -8.47 20.72
N LYS A 201 -22.84 -7.27 21.27
CA LYS A 201 -22.73 -7.00 22.71
C LYS A 201 -23.36 -8.20 23.39
N ARG A 202 -22.56 -8.99 24.13
CA ARG A 202 -23.12 -10.12 24.89
C ARG A 202 -24.23 -9.53 25.73
N ASP A 203 -25.45 -10.02 25.49
CA ASP A 203 -26.58 -9.66 26.32
C ASP A 203 -26.27 -10.20 27.71
N ILE A 204 -26.26 -9.29 28.67
CA ILE A 204 -25.93 -9.58 30.07
C ILE A 204 -27.21 -9.65 30.92
N GLY A 205 -28.39 -9.69 30.27
CA GLY A 205 -29.68 -9.86 30.93
C GLY A 205 -30.21 -8.61 31.63
N ILE A 206 -29.53 -7.47 31.48
CA ILE A 206 -29.90 -6.18 32.07
C ILE A 206 -29.67 -5.06 31.07
N SER A 207 -30.55 -4.06 31.08
CA SER A 207 -30.43 -2.91 30.18
C SER A 207 -29.24 -2.02 30.57
N ASP A 208 -28.65 -1.34 29.58
CA ASP A 208 -27.56 -0.38 29.82
C ASP A 208 -28.02 0.79 30.74
N ALA A 209 -29.32 1.11 30.76
CA ALA A 209 -29.92 2.13 31.64
C ALA A 209 -29.99 1.68 33.11
N ASP A 210 -30.40 0.44 33.33
CA ASP A 210 -30.55 -0.13 34.68
C ASP A 210 -29.19 -0.35 35.35
N LEU A 211 -28.15 -0.71 34.57
CA LEU A 211 -26.76 -0.75 35.06
C LEU A 211 -26.24 0.62 35.53
N LEU A 212 -26.59 1.69 34.82
CA LEU A 212 -26.20 3.05 35.21
C LEU A 212 -26.95 3.54 36.44
N LEU A 213 -28.23 3.15 36.58
CA LEU A 213 -29.05 3.47 37.75
C LEU A 213 -28.43 2.83 39.00
N ARG A 214 -28.17 1.52 38.98
CA ARG A 214 -27.55 0.81 40.12
C ARG A 214 -26.18 1.37 40.49
N HIS A 215 -25.39 1.78 39.49
CA HIS A 215 -24.11 2.44 39.76
C HIS A 215 -24.28 3.83 40.40
N ARG A 216 -25.26 4.62 39.95
CA ARG A 216 -25.59 5.94 40.53
C ARG A 216 -26.14 5.82 41.96
N ASP A 217 -26.89 4.77 42.23
CA ASP A 217 -27.41 4.44 43.56
C ASP A 217 -26.31 3.95 44.54
N GLY A 218 -25.05 3.88 44.07
CA GLY A 218 -23.89 3.58 44.89
C GLY A 218 -23.54 2.10 44.99
N GLU A 219 -24.19 1.22 44.23
CA GLU A 219 -23.82 -0.20 44.23
C GLU A 219 -22.40 -0.41 43.66
N SER A 220 -21.62 -1.26 44.33
CA SER A 220 -20.29 -1.62 43.88
C SER A 220 -20.34 -2.53 42.64
N TYR A 221 -19.31 -2.47 41.81
CA TYR A 221 -19.20 -3.34 40.63
C TYR A 221 -19.23 -4.84 40.97
N GLU A 222 -18.79 -5.21 42.17
CA GLU A 222 -18.81 -6.59 42.68
C GLU A 222 -20.22 -7.03 43.06
N SER A 223 -21.00 -6.16 43.71
CA SER A 223 -22.42 -6.41 44.04
C SER A 223 -23.25 -6.62 42.77
N ILE A 224 -23.09 -5.73 41.79
CA ILE A 224 -23.80 -5.81 40.51
C ILE A 224 -23.40 -7.09 39.76
N ALA A 225 -22.10 -7.42 39.74
CA ALA A 225 -21.57 -8.62 39.11
C ALA A 225 -22.07 -9.92 39.74
N ALA A 226 -22.14 -9.98 41.07
CA ALA A 226 -22.68 -11.12 41.81
C ALA A 226 -24.16 -11.37 41.47
N SER A 227 -24.97 -10.30 41.35
CA SER A 227 -26.39 -10.43 40.98
C SER A 227 -26.63 -10.91 39.55
N LEU A 228 -25.66 -10.70 38.64
CA LEU A 228 -25.79 -11.00 37.21
C LEU A 228 -24.97 -12.23 36.78
N SER A 229 -24.30 -12.92 37.71
CA SER A 229 -23.40 -14.05 37.42
C SER A 229 -22.34 -13.74 36.34
N ILE A 230 -21.86 -12.50 36.31
CA ILE A 230 -20.80 -12.03 35.40
C ILE A 230 -19.59 -11.54 36.19
N GLY A 231 -18.42 -11.44 35.54
CA GLY A 231 -17.22 -10.92 36.21
C GLY A 231 -17.29 -9.41 36.47
N PRO A 232 -16.78 -8.90 37.62
CA PRO A 232 -16.82 -7.47 37.97
C PRO A 232 -16.09 -6.56 36.98
N THR A 233 -15.05 -7.08 36.32
CA THR A 233 -14.34 -6.36 35.25
C THR A 233 -15.22 -6.08 34.03
N ALA A 234 -16.17 -6.97 33.74
CA ALA A 234 -17.10 -6.82 32.62
C ALA A 234 -18.11 -5.70 32.90
N VAL A 235 -18.64 -5.64 34.12
CA VAL A 235 -19.52 -4.55 34.60
C VAL A 235 -18.79 -3.21 34.53
N ARG A 236 -17.60 -3.12 35.13
CA ARG A 236 -16.80 -1.88 35.15
C ARG A 236 -16.51 -1.35 33.75
N ARG A 237 -16.08 -2.21 32.81
CA ARG A 237 -15.80 -1.79 31.43
C ARG A 237 -17.06 -1.25 30.73
N ARG A 238 -18.23 -1.81 31.02
CA ARG A 238 -19.49 -1.42 30.40
C ARG A 238 -20.01 -0.09 30.95
N VAL A 239 -19.99 0.09 32.27
CA VAL A 239 -20.34 1.36 32.92
C VAL A 239 -19.44 2.49 32.44
N LEU A 240 -18.12 2.29 32.43
CA LEU A 240 -17.17 3.30 31.93
C LEU A 240 -17.37 3.62 30.44
N GLY A 241 -17.65 2.61 29.62
CA GLY A 241 -17.95 2.81 28.20
C GLY A 241 -19.24 3.61 27.98
N LEU A 242 -20.28 3.38 28.78
CA LEU A 242 -21.54 4.11 28.71
C LEU A 242 -21.40 5.56 29.17
N MET A 243 -20.64 5.80 30.25
CA MET A 243 -20.33 7.15 30.72
C MET A 243 -19.52 7.95 29.70
N ALA A 244 -18.55 7.31 29.03
CA ALA A 244 -17.76 7.96 27.98
C ALA A 244 -18.60 8.35 26.76
N LEU A 245 -19.57 7.51 26.37
CA LEU A 245 -20.49 7.82 25.27
C LEU A 245 -21.45 8.96 25.60
N ALA A 246 -21.94 9.02 26.85
CA ALA A 246 -22.83 10.08 27.32
C ALA A 246 -22.16 11.46 27.44
N GLN A 247 -20.82 11.53 27.47
CA GLN A 247 -20.06 12.79 27.48
C GLN A 247 -19.76 13.33 26.08
N THR A 248 -19.98 12.51 25.04
CA THR A 248 -19.70 12.85 23.63
C THR A 248 -20.96 13.17 22.80
N SER A 249 -22.14 13.19 23.42
CA SER A 249 -23.42 13.61 22.84
C SER A 249 -23.91 14.87 23.53
#